data_AF-A0A1A9S0C7-F1
#
_entry.id   AF-A0A1A9S0C7-F1
#
_cell.length_a   1.000
_cell.length_b   1.000
_cell.length_c   1.000
_cell.angle_alpha   90.00
_cell.angle_beta   90.00
_cell.angle_gamma   90.00
#
_symmetry.space_group_name_H-M   'P 1'
#
loop_
_entity.id
_entity.type
_entity.pdbx_description
1 polymer ?
#
loop_
_entity_poly.entity_id
_entity_poly.type
_entity_poly.pdbx_seq_one_letter_code
_entity_poly.pdbx_strand_id
1 'polypeptide(L)'
;MVRAARSQIGQTVRYDPAYTALDYPMGDVPIAKGVCTDVVIRALRQQGIDLQQLVHQDMKANFSAYPNRWGLKRPDPNIDHRRVPNLEVYFARHGWAVQDGYRAGDIVIWRLAGSRLPHIGIVSDRKQGDTPLIIHNIGAGTREEDILFRHEIVGHFRQPANRAP
;
A
#
# COMPACT_ATOMS: atom_id res chain seq x y z
N MET A 1 -8.02 -7.44 7.26
CA MET A 1 -7.61 -6.27 6.44
C MET A 1 -8.55 -5.06 6.50
N VAL A 2 -9.79 -5.13 5.97
CA VAL A 2 -10.66 -3.95 5.78
C VAL A 2 -10.94 -3.16 7.06
N ARG A 3 -11.28 -3.84 8.17
CA ARG A 3 -11.49 -3.20 9.48
C ARG A 3 -10.27 -2.38 9.93
N ALA A 4 -9.07 -2.92 9.73
CA ALA A 4 -7.81 -2.26 10.08
C ALA A 4 -7.58 -1.01 9.23
N ALA A 5 -7.82 -1.10 7.91
CA ALA A 5 -7.75 0.05 7.01
C ALA A 5 -8.76 1.14 7.43
N ARG A 6 -10.02 0.75 7.66
CA ARG A 6 -11.11 1.66 8.05
C ARG A 6 -10.85 2.34 9.39
N SER A 7 -10.20 1.66 10.35
CA SER A 7 -9.89 2.24 11.66
C SER A 7 -8.99 3.48 11.57
N GLN A 8 -8.31 3.69 10.44
CA GLN A 8 -7.44 4.85 10.22
C GLN A 8 -8.22 6.11 9.79
N ILE A 9 -9.49 5.98 9.39
CA ILE A 9 -10.36 7.13 9.07
C ILE A 9 -10.59 7.94 10.34
N GLY A 10 -10.33 9.25 10.28
CA GLY A 10 -10.39 10.14 11.45
C GLY A 10 -9.16 10.10 12.35
N GLN A 11 -8.25 9.13 12.16
CA GLN A 11 -6.93 9.13 12.82
C GLN A 11 -5.86 9.71 11.90
N THR A 12 -5.71 9.16 10.70
CA THR A 12 -4.80 9.71 9.68
C THR A 12 -5.49 10.87 8.98
N VAL A 13 -5.17 12.10 9.40
CA VAL A 13 -5.86 13.32 8.97
C VAL A 13 -5.01 14.21 8.05
N ARG A 14 -3.71 13.92 7.92
CA ARG A 14 -2.79 14.68 7.07
C ARG A 14 -2.05 13.80 6.07
N TYR A 15 -1.91 14.29 4.85
CA TYR A 15 -1.03 13.68 3.86
C TYR A 15 0.41 14.19 4.07
N ASP A 16 1.35 13.29 4.33
CA ASP A 16 2.76 13.65 4.56
C ASP A 16 3.72 12.68 3.83
N PRO A 17 4.26 13.08 2.66
CA PRO A 17 5.22 12.29 1.91
C PRO A 17 6.68 12.50 2.35
N ALA A 18 6.94 13.28 3.41
CA ALA A 18 8.30 13.60 3.82
C ALA A 18 9.06 12.34 4.27
N TYR A 19 10.35 12.31 3.94
CA TYR A 19 11.26 11.31 4.47
C TYR A 19 11.31 11.41 5.99
N THR A 20 11.21 10.28 6.68
CA THR A 20 11.25 10.19 8.13
C THR A 20 12.12 8.99 8.49
N ALA A 21 13.06 9.15 9.42
CA ALA A 21 13.77 8.01 9.98
C ALA A 21 12.80 7.18 10.82
N LEU A 22 12.78 5.88 10.60
CA LEU A 22 11.86 4.94 11.24
C LEU A 22 12.65 3.91 12.04
N ASP A 23 12.05 3.42 13.11
CA ASP A 23 12.51 2.19 13.76
C ASP A 23 12.44 1.02 12.77
N TYR A 24 13.21 -0.04 13.03
CA TYR A 24 13.21 -1.24 12.21
C TYR A 24 13.41 -2.50 13.07
N PRO A 25 12.56 -3.52 12.94
CA PRO A 25 11.34 -3.59 12.12
C PRO A 25 10.17 -2.79 12.75
N MET A 26 8.99 -2.81 12.12
CA MET A 26 7.74 -2.22 12.63
C MET A 26 7.71 -0.69 12.80
N GLY A 27 8.65 0.05 12.23
CA GLY A 27 8.64 1.52 12.28
C GLY A 27 7.48 2.13 11.48
N ASP A 28 6.89 3.18 12.01
CA ASP A 28 5.78 3.91 11.38
C ASP A 28 5.97 5.41 11.58
N VAL A 29 5.38 6.20 10.68
CA VAL A 29 5.16 7.62 10.97
C VAL A 29 4.00 7.76 11.98
N PRO A 30 3.92 8.88 12.73
CA PRO A 30 2.80 9.16 13.61
C PRO A 30 1.44 8.93 12.95
N ILE A 31 0.50 8.31 13.67
CA ILE A 31 -0.82 7.92 13.15
C ILE A 31 -1.59 9.09 12.50
N ALA A 32 -1.39 10.32 13.00
CA ALA A 32 -2.02 11.52 12.47
C ALA A 32 -1.65 11.85 11.01
N LYS A 33 -0.57 11.26 10.48
CA LYS A 33 -0.02 11.53 9.15
C LYS A 33 0.32 10.25 8.39
N GLY A 34 0.45 10.38 7.07
CA GLY A 34 0.91 9.32 6.19
C GLY A 34 0.54 9.57 4.73
N VAL A 35 0.89 8.64 3.87
CA VAL A 35 0.53 8.59 2.44
C VAL A 35 -0.38 7.39 2.17
N CYS A 36 -0.68 7.12 0.89
CA CYS A 36 -1.53 6.00 0.48
C CYS A 36 -1.00 4.62 0.91
N THR A 37 0.32 4.39 0.84
CA THR A 37 0.95 3.13 1.25
C THR A 37 0.82 2.87 2.75
N ASP A 38 0.87 3.91 3.59
CA ASP A 38 0.78 3.76 5.05
C ASP A 38 -0.56 3.15 5.48
N VAL A 39 -1.64 3.40 4.72
CA VAL A 39 -2.95 2.75 4.93
C VAL A 39 -2.84 1.24 4.78
N VAL A 40 -2.14 0.79 3.73
CA VAL A 40 -1.90 -0.62 3.43
C VAL A 40 -0.97 -1.26 4.45
N ILE A 41 0.15 -0.58 4.77
CA ILE A 41 1.15 -1.03 5.74
C ILE A 41 0.50 -1.29 7.10
N ARG A 42 -0.23 -0.30 7.63
CA ARG A 42 -0.90 -0.42 8.94
C ARG A 42 -1.99 -1.48 8.94
N ALA A 43 -2.72 -1.64 7.84
CA ALA A 43 -3.74 -2.68 7.72
C ALA A 43 -3.18 -4.11 7.68
N LEU A 44 -2.01 -4.29 7.05
CA LEU A 44 -1.28 -5.56 7.03
C LEU A 44 -0.61 -5.84 8.38
N ARG A 45 -0.09 -4.82 9.07
CA ARG A 45 0.50 -4.98 10.41
C ARG A 45 -0.47 -5.52 11.45
N GLN A 46 -1.74 -5.11 11.41
CA GLN A 46 -2.77 -5.70 12.29
C GLN A 46 -3.03 -7.19 12.01
N GLN A 47 -2.46 -7.75 10.94
CA GLN A 47 -2.50 -9.16 10.58
C GLN A 47 -1.12 -9.84 10.77
N GLY A 48 -0.18 -9.18 11.46
CA GLY A 48 1.17 -9.70 11.72
C GLY A 48 2.14 -9.56 10.53
N ILE A 49 1.78 -8.81 9.49
CA ILE A 49 2.59 -8.67 8.28
C ILE A 49 3.28 -7.30 8.27
N ASP A 50 4.60 -7.29 8.45
CA ASP A 50 5.40 -6.07 8.37
C ASP A 50 5.99 -5.85 6.98
N LEU A 51 5.35 -5.02 6.16
CA LEU A 51 5.88 -4.67 4.84
C LEU A 51 7.24 -3.96 4.92
N GLN A 52 7.55 -3.26 6.02
CA GLN A 52 8.87 -2.64 6.17
C GLN A 52 9.96 -3.71 6.16
N GLN A 53 9.83 -4.72 7.02
CA GLN A 53 10.76 -5.83 7.08
C GLN A 53 10.79 -6.64 5.79
N LEU A 54 9.63 -7.05 5.29
CA LEU A 54 9.52 -7.96 4.14
C LEU A 54 10.07 -7.35 2.85
N VAL A 55 9.72 -6.09 2.55
CA VAL A 55 10.23 -5.39 1.36
C VAL A 55 11.72 -5.16 1.49
N HIS A 56 12.21 -4.74 2.67
CA HIS A 56 13.64 -4.52 2.88
C HIS A 56 14.46 -5.80 2.67
N GLN A 57 14.00 -6.94 3.18
CA GLN A 57 14.68 -8.22 3.03
C GLN A 57 14.70 -8.70 1.58
N ASP A 58 13.58 -8.62 0.86
CA ASP A 58 13.55 -9.00 -0.56
C ASP A 58 14.42 -8.06 -1.40
N MET A 59 14.38 -6.75 -1.15
CA MET A 59 15.24 -5.77 -1.83
C MET A 59 16.73 -6.00 -1.53
N LYS A 60 17.10 -6.43 -0.32
CA LYS A 60 18.49 -6.75 0.03
C LYS A 60 19.04 -7.90 -0.83
N ALA A 61 18.22 -8.89 -1.14
CA ALA A 61 18.60 -10.02 -1.98
C ALA A 61 18.43 -9.73 -3.49
N ASN A 62 17.53 -8.82 -3.87
CA ASN A 62 17.08 -8.65 -5.26
C ASN A 62 17.03 -7.18 -5.71
N PHE A 63 17.96 -6.34 -5.24
CA PHE A 63 17.88 -4.88 -5.42
C PHE A 63 17.69 -4.42 -6.87
N SER A 64 18.34 -5.10 -7.83
CA SER A 64 18.22 -4.79 -9.26
C SER A 64 16.85 -5.08 -9.88
N ALA A 65 16.01 -5.88 -9.20
CA ALA A 65 14.64 -6.14 -9.65
C ALA A 65 13.68 -4.98 -9.33
N TYR A 66 14.10 -4.04 -8.48
CA TYR A 66 13.28 -2.92 -8.03
C TYR A 66 13.57 -1.64 -8.83
N PRO A 67 12.60 -0.70 -8.95
CA PRO A 67 12.78 0.52 -9.72
C PRO A 67 13.88 1.42 -9.14
N ASN A 68 14.90 1.74 -9.95
CA ASN A 68 15.95 2.68 -9.56
C ASN A 68 15.58 4.14 -9.92
N ARG A 69 14.48 4.64 -9.37
CA ARG A 69 14.00 6.02 -9.66
C ARG A 69 14.68 7.10 -8.81
N TRP A 70 15.39 6.70 -7.75
CA TRP A 70 15.93 7.60 -6.72
C TRP A 70 17.45 7.57 -6.62
N GLY A 71 18.14 6.89 -7.54
CA GLY A 71 19.62 6.82 -7.57
C GLY A 71 20.24 6.14 -6.35
N LEU A 72 19.46 5.34 -5.61
CA LEU A 72 19.95 4.63 -4.43
C LEU A 72 20.84 3.46 -4.85
N LYS A 73 21.91 3.24 -4.08
CA LYS A 73 22.87 2.12 -4.29
C LYS A 73 22.56 0.89 -3.46
N ARG A 74 21.65 1.02 -2.50
CA ARG A 74 21.24 -0.04 -1.56
C ARG A 74 19.81 0.21 -1.08
N PRO A 75 19.13 -0.81 -0.54
CA PRO A 75 17.83 -0.63 0.11
C PRO A 75 17.90 0.36 1.29
N ASP A 76 16.80 1.07 1.51
CA ASP A 76 16.56 2.01 2.61
C ASP A 76 15.28 1.61 3.38
N PRO A 77 15.42 1.02 4.59
CA PRO A 77 14.29 0.55 5.39
C PRO A 77 13.35 1.67 5.85
N ASN A 78 13.77 2.95 5.78
CA ASN A 78 12.95 4.08 6.18
C ASN A 78 11.87 4.44 5.13
N ILE A 79 12.05 4.05 3.87
CA ILE A 79 11.20 4.55 2.77
C ILE A 79 10.79 3.51 1.74
N ASP A 80 11.51 2.40 1.60
CA ASP A 80 11.28 1.48 0.47
C ASP A 80 9.86 0.89 0.44
N HIS A 81 9.35 0.45 1.57
CA HIS A 81 7.98 -0.07 1.71
C HIS A 81 6.90 1.01 1.56
N ARG A 82 7.27 2.29 1.69
CA ARG A 82 6.35 3.44 1.53
C ARG A 82 6.25 3.91 0.08
N ARG A 83 6.98 3.29 -0.86
CA ARG A 83 6.96 3.61 -2.29
C ARG A 83 6.06 2.64 -3.05
N VAL A 84 4.97 3.14 -3.63
CA VAL A 84 4.04 2.32 -4.44
C VAL A 84 4.75 1.48 -5.51
N PRO A 85 5.72 2.00 -6.30
CA PRO A 85 6.41 1.16 -7.29
C PRO A 85 7.21 0.00 -6.70
N ASN A 86 7.72 0.13 -5.47
CA ASN A 86 8.39 -0.97 -4.80
C ASN A 86 7.39 -2.02 -4.32
N LEU A 87 6.22 -1.60 -3.80
CA LEU A 87 5.17 -2.53 -3.40
C LEU A 87 4.59 -3.30 -4.59
N GLU A 88 4.43 -2.65 -5.74
CA GLU A 88 4.03 -3.29 -7.00
C GLU A 88 4.95 -4.47 -7.36
N VAL A 89 6.27 -4.24 -7.33
CA VAL A 89 7.29 -5.28 -7.57
C VAL A 89 7.26 -6.36 -6.50
N TYR A 90 7.21 -5.97 -5.22
CA TYR A 90 7.18 -6.91 -4.10
C TYR A 90 5.97 -7.86 -4.21
N PHE A 91 4.75 -7.33 -4.37
CA PHE A 91 3.53 -8.13 -4.46
C PHE A 91 3.54 -9.07 -5.67
N ALA A 92 4.00 -8.60 -6.83
CA ALA A 92 4.13 -9.45 -8.02
C ALA A 92 5.12 -10.61 -7.79
N ARG A 93 6.31 -10.32 -7.25
CA ARG A 93 7.34 -11.33 -6.95
C ARG A 93 6.89 -12.38 -5.94
N HIS A 94 6.00 -12.01 -5.02
CA HIS A 94 5.53 -12.88 -3.94
C HIS A 94 4.22 -13.61 -4.28
N GLY A 95 3.73 -13.51 -5.52
CA GLY A 95 2.55 -14.24 -5.99
C GLY A 95 1.23 -13.70 -5.46
N TRP A 96 1.15 -12.40 -5.17
CA TRP A 96 -0.09 -11.77 -4.70
C TRP A 96 -1.00 -11.35 -5.86
N ALA A 97 -0.49 -11.29 -7.08
CA ALA A 97 -1.28 -10.84 -8.23
C ALA A 97 -2.48 -11.76 -8.47
N VAL A 98 -3.65 -11.17 -8.70
CA VAL A 98 -4.90 -11.87 -9.01
C VAL A 98 -5.54 -11.28 -10.26
N GLN A 99 -6.34 -12.09 -10.95
CA GLN A 99 -7.05 -11.71 -12.19
C GLN A 99 -8.56 -11.95 -12.09
N ASP A 100 -9.05 -12.36 -10.91
CA ASP A 100 -10.47 -12.57 -10.67
C ASP A 100 -11.15 -11.28 -10.18
N GLY A 101 -12.44 -11.36 -9.83
CA GLY A 101 -13.18 -10.21 -9.33
C GLY A 101 -12.59 -9.64 -8.03
N TYR A 102 -12.88 -8.37 -7.78
CA TYR A 102 -12.47 -7.66 -6.56
C TYR A 102 -13.14 -8.23 -5.31
N ARG A 103 -12.34 -8.53 -4.29
CA ARG A 103 -12.79 -8.99 -2.98
C ARG A 103 -12.38 -7.99 -1.90
N ALA A 104 -13.18 -7.92 -0.85
CA ALA A 104 -12.88 -7.09 0.31
C ALA A 104 -11.50 -7.46 0.89
N GLY A 105 -10.64 -6.45 1.06
CA GLY A 105 -9.26 -6.64 1.51
C GLY A 105 -8.23 -6.82 0.40
N ASP A 106 -8.63 -6.88 -0.87
CA ASP A 106 -7.68 -6.80 -1.99
C ASP A 106 -6.97 -5.44 -1.99
N ILE A 107 -5.77 -5.41 -2.55
CA ILE A 107 -4.97 -4.20 -2.76
C ILE A 107 -5.02 -3.86 -4.24
N VAL A 108 -5.30 -2.61 -4.56
CA VAL A 108 -5.31 -2.13 -5.95
C VAL A 108 -4.33 -0.97 -6.06
N ILE A 109 -3.58 -0.94 -7.17
CA ILE A 109 -2.61 0.10 -7.50
C ILE A 109 -3.09 0.80 -8.76
N TRP A 110 -3.00 2.13 -8.76
CA TRP A 110 -3.37 2.98 -9.88
C TRP A 110 -2.21 3.85 -10.36
N ARG A 111 -2.40 4.42 -11.55
CA ARG A 111 -1.82 5.70 -11.95
C ARG A 111 -2.94 6.74 -12.00
N LEU A 112 -2.79 7.81 -11.22
CA LEU A 112 -3.83 8.83 -11.11
C LEU A 112 -4.00 9.60 -12.43
N ALA A 113 -5.24 9.83 -12.83
CA ALA A 113 -5.55 10.66 -14.00
C ALA A 113 -4.98 12.09 -13.82
N GLY A 114 -4.47 12.67 -14.91
CA GLY A 114 -3.84 13.99 -14.90
C GLY A 114 -2.38 13.99 -14.44
N SER A 115 -2.08 13.51 -13.22
CA SER A 115 -0.72 13.58 -12.66
C SER A 115 0.16 12.37 -12.97
N ARG A 116 -0.44 11.23 -13.32
CA ARG A 116 0.20 9.90 -13.46
C ARG A 116 0.93 9.41 -12.21
N LEU A 117 0.69 10.05 -11.06
CA LEU A 117 1.32 9.63 -9.81
C LEU A 117 0.84 8.23 -9.40
N PRO A 118 1.74 7.35 -8.91
CA PRO A 118 1.36 6.07 -8.36
C PRO A 118 0.46 6.22 -7.13
N HIS A 119 -0.60 5.42 -7.05
CA HIS A 119 -1.52 5.40 -5.91
C HIS A 119 -1.88 3.97 -5.53
N ILE A 120 -2.27 3.74 -4.27
CA ILE A 120 -2.61 2.42 -3.75
C ILE A 120 -3.74 2.53 -2.71
N GLY A 121 -4.51 1.45 -2.56
CA GLY A 121 -5.65 1.40 -1.66
C GLY A 121 -6.15 -0.01 -1.45
N ILE A 122 -7.08 -0.16 -0.51
CA ILE A 122 -7.68 -1.45 -0.12
C ILE A 122 -9.14 -1.48 -0.54
N VAL A 123 -9.55 -2.56 -1.21
CA VAL A 123 -10.95 -2.81 -1.57
C VAL A 123 -11.79 -2.98 -0.31
N SER A 124 -12.86 -2.20 -0.20
CA SER A 124 -13.81 -2.26 0.90
C SER A 124 -14.81 -3.40 0.76
N ASP A 125 -15.40 -3.80 1.88
CA ASP A 125 -16.63 -4.61 1.94
C ASP A 125 -17.90 -3.76 1.71
N ARG A 126 -17.80 -2.43 1.68
CA ARG A 126 -18.87 -1.50 1.28
C ARG A 126 -18.84 -1.23 -0.22
N LYS A 127 -20.01 -0.92 -0.78
CA LYS A 127 -20.19 -0.69 -2.21
C LYS A 127 -21.04 0.55 -2.50
N GLN A 128 -20.85 1.12 -3.68
CA GLN A 128 -21.80 2.03 -4.33
C GLN A 128 -22.37 1.32 -5.55
N GLY A 129 -23.64 0.91 -5.48
CA GLY A 129 -24.19 -0.07 -6.43
C GLY A 129 -23.41 -1.40 -6.34
N ASP A 130 -22.94 -1.89 -7.48
CA ASP A 130 -22.13 -3.12 -7.55
C ASP A 130 -20.63 -2.90 -7.34
N THR A 131 -20.19 -1.64 -7.36
CA THR A 131 -18.77 -1.26 -7.28
C THR A 131 -18.30 -1.16 -5.83
N PRO A 132 -17.27 -1.95 -5.42
CA PRO A 132 -16.62 -1.77 -4.13
C PRO A 132 -16.00 -0.38 -3.97
N LEU A 133 -16.20 0.22 -2.80
CA LEU A 133 -15.47 1.42 -2.38
C LEU A 133 -14.00 1.06 -2.10
N ILE A 134 -13.13 2.06 -2.08
CA ILE A 134 -11.71 1.91 -1.75
C ILE A 134 -11.39 2.68 -0.49
N ILE A 135 -10.60 2.08 0.41
CA ILE A 135 -10.00 2.74 1.56
C ILE A 135 -8.57 3.16 1.20
N HIS A 136 -8.29 4.46 1.21
CA HIS A 136 -7.00 5.04 0.77
C HIS A 136 -6.76 6.41 1.39
N ASN A 137 -5.58 6.99 1.15
CA ASN A 137 -5.26 8.38 1.52
C ASN A 137 -4.64 9.10 0.31
N ILE A 138 -5.33 10.12 -0.21
CA ILE A 138 -4.94 10.89 -1.41
C ILE A 138 -4.98 12.41 -1.15
N GLY A 139 -4.37 12.87 -0.07
CA GLY A 139 -4.16 14.30 0.20
C GLY A 139 -4.93 14.84 1.41
N ALA A 140 -6.09 14.29 1.72
CA ALA A 140 -6.99 14.80 2.76
C ALA A 140 -7.30 13.78 3.87
N GLY A 141 -6.30 12.97 4.23
CA GLY A 141 -6.41 11.91 5.22
C GLY A 141 -6.96 10.60 4.64
N THR A 142 -7.09 9.58 5.50
CA THR A 142 -7.67 8.30 5.09
C THR A 142 -9.18 8.42 4.90
N ARG A 143 -9.67 7.95 3.76
CA ARG A 143 -11.07 8.00 3.35
C ARG A 143 -11.51 6.67 2.76
N GLU A 144 -12.82 6.52 2.63
CA GLU A 144 -13.49 5.41 1.96
C GLU A 144 -14.34 5.98 0.82
N GLU A 145 -13.86 5.88 -0.42
CA GLU A 145 -14.41 6.61 -1.58
C GLU A 145 -14.60 5.67 -2.79
N ASP A 146 -15.56 6.00 -3.65
CA ASP A 146 -15.78 5.31 -4.93
C ASP A 146 -14.71 5.76 -5.94
N ILE A 147 -13.54 5.12 -5.93
CA ILE A 147 -12.43 5.44 -6.84
C ILE A 147 -11.93 4.25 -7.67
N LEU A 148 -12.49 3.05 -7.47
CA LEU A 148 -11.95 1.79 -8.02
C LEU A 148 -11.71 1.89 -9.53
N PHE A 149 -12.69 2.41 -10.28
CA PHE A 149 -12.63 2.55 -11.73
C PHE A 149 -12.44 3.99 -12.22
N ARG A 150 -12.03 4.93 -11.35
CA ARG A 150 -11.84 6.35 -11.71
C ARG A 150 -10.44 6.66 -12.23
N HIS A 151 -9.50 5.73 -12.08
CA HIS A 151 -8.11 5.87 -12.48
C HIS A 151 -7.64 4.60 -13.19
N GLU A 152 -6.51 4.69 -13.91
CA GLU A 152 -5.90 3.54 -14.57
C GLU A 152 -5.43 2.54 -13.50
N ILE A 153 -6.05 1.37 -13.46
CA ILE A 153 -5.62 0.25 -12.61
C ILE A 153 -4.40 -0.40 -13.26
N VAL A 154 -3.29 -0.46 -12.53
CA VAL A 154 -2.03 -1.07 -13.00
C VAL A 154 -1.60 -2.26 -12.14
N GLY A 155 -2.35 -2.58 -11.09
CA GLY A 155 -2.12 -3.79 -10.31
C GLY A 155 -3.30 -4.13 -9.40
N HIS A 156 -3.58 -5.43 -9.28
CA HIS A 156 -4.60 -6.00 -8.40
C HIS A 156 -3.99 -7.20 -7.67
N PHE A 157 -3.97 -7.11 -6.35
CA PHE A 157 -3.23 -8.02 -5.48
C PHE A 157 -4.10 -8.50 -4.32
N ARG A 158 -3.86 -9.73 -3.88
CA ARG A 158 -4.49 -10.35 -2.71
C ARG A 158 -3.43 -11.08 -1.92
N GLN A 159 -3.43 -10.89 -0.59
CA GLN A 159 -2.55 -11.66 0.28
C GLN A 159 -2.85 -13.16 0.10
N PRO A 160 -1.86 -14.01 -0.24
CA PRO A 160 -2.06 -15.45 -0.37
C PRO A 160 -2.47 -16.08 0.96
N ALA A 161 -3.46 -16.98 0.93
CA ALA A 161 -4.04 -17.61 2.12
C ALA A 161 -3.06 -18.44 2.97
N ASN A 162 -1.88 -18.80 2.43
CA ASN A 162 -0.91 -19.71 3.04
C ASN A 162 0.46 -19.07 3.38
N ARG A 163 0.52 -17.74 3.53
CA ARG A 163 1.75 -17.06 3.96
C ARG A 163 1.44 -15.99 5.01
N ALA A 164 1.14 -16.45 6.22
CA ALA A 164 1.65 -15.79 7.42
C ALA A 164 2.81 -16.66 7.94
N PRO A 165 3.90 -16.09 8.47
CA PRO A 165 4.94 -16.88 9.13
C PRO A 165 4.37 -17.71 10.29
#